data_AF-A0A2V2BA84-F1
#
_entry.id   AF-A0A2V2BA84-F1
#
_cell.length_a   1.000
_cell.length_b   1.000
_cell.length_c   1.000
_cell.angle_alpha   90.00
_cell.angle_beta   90.00
_cell.angle_gamma   90.00
#
_symmetry.space_group_name_H-M   'P 1'
#
loop_
_entity.id
_entity.type
_entity.pdbx_description
1 polymer ?
#
loop_
_entity_poly.entity_id
_entity_poly.type
_entity_poly.pdbx_seq_one_letter_code
_entity_poly.pdbx_strand_id
1 'polypeptide(L)'
;MDWTAGMDSVLQWSWQSGLDLQTVAEELGLSIKDLLLRSQILAAEGRLMAQLPPEHEASQSGRHRRHAFMPYAPVPDSPEALYSSYSSTSPYI
;
A
#
# COMPACT_ATOMS: atom_id res chain seq x y z
N MET A 1 -11.30 17.81 28.57
CA MET A 1 -11.34 16.35 28.46
C MET A 1 -9.90 15.90 28.26
N ASP A 2 -9.35 15.16 29.21
CA ASP A 2 -7.99 14.67 29.09
C ASP A 2 -7.97 13.41 28.22
N TRP A 3 -7.06 13.38 27.26
CA TRP A 3 -6.91 12.25 26.36
C TRP A 3 -6.43 11.01 27.13
N THR A 4 -7.10 9.86 26.95
CA THR A 4 -6.77 8.62 27.69
C THR A 4 -6.06 7.59 26.82
N ALA A 5 -5.33 6.66 27.44
CA ALA A 5 -4.71 5.54 26.75
C ALA A 5 -5.73 4.63 26.03
N GLY A 6 -6.97 4.54 26.53
CA GLY A 6 -8.05 3.81 25.86
C GLY A 6 -8.43 4.45 24.53
N MET A 7 -8.47 5.78 24.45
CA MET A 7 -8.75 6.51 23.21
C MET A 7 -7.63 6.34 22.18
N ASP A 8 -6.37 6.26 22.63
CA ASP A 8 -5.25 5.89 21.73
C ASP A 8 -5.45 4.51 21.11
N SER A 9 -5.85 3.52 21.91
CA SER A 9 -6.08 2.15 21.42
C SER A 9 -7.21 2.10 20.38
N VAL A 10 -8.31 2.82 20.62
CA VAL A 10 -9.40 2.94 19.65
C VAL A 10 -8.88 3.57 18.36
N LEU A 11 -8.12 4.66 18.45
CA LEU A 11 -7.61 5.35 17.26
C LEU A 11 -6.63 4.48 16.46
N GLN A 12 -5.77 3.72 17.16
CA GLN A 12 -4.83 2.79 16.54
C GLN A 12 -5.57 1.63 15.83
N TRP A 13 -6.60 1.07 16.46
CA TRP A 13 -7.42 0.02 15.86
C TRP A 13 -8.24 0.53 14.66
N SER A 14 -8.85 1.71 14.78
CA SER A 14 -9.60 2.35 13.69
C SER A 14 -8.70 2.61 12.48
N TRP A 15 -7.47 3.08 12.73
CA TRP A 15 -6.46 3.27 11.69
C TRP A 15 -6.09 1.97 10.98
N GLN A 16 -5.80 0.91 11.73
CA GLN A 16 -5.48 -0.41 11.16
C GLN A 16 -6.65 -1.03 10.38
N SER A 17 -7.88 -0.74 10.81
CA SER A 17 -9.10 -1.24 10.16
C SER A 17 -9.53 -0.41 8.95
N GLY A 18 -8.87 0.72 8.68
CA GLY A 18 -9.24 1.66 7.62
C GLY A 18 -10.57 2.39 7.87
N LEU A 19 -10.99 2.51 9.13
CA LEU A 19 -12.21 3.19 9.51
C LEU A 19 -12.03 4.72 9.39
N ASP A 20 -13.06 5.40 8.89
CA ASP A 20 -13.05 6.85 8.76
C ASP A 20 -12.99 7.55 10.14
N LEU A 21 -12.04 8.48 10.28
CA LEU A 21 -11.85 9.24 11.51
C LEU A 21 -13.05 10.15 11.81
N GLN A 22 -13.79 10.60 10.79
CA GLN A 22 -15.02 11.38 10.99
C GLN A 22 -16.07 10.55 11.73
N THR A 23 -16.30 9.31 11.30
CA THR A 23 -17.20 8.37 11.98
C THR A 23 -16.74 8.10 13.41
N VAL A 24 -15.44 7.87 13.63
CA VAL A 24 -14.91 7.65 14.99
C VAL A 24 -15.13 8.87 15.90
N ALA A 25 -14.96 10.08 15.37
CA ALA A 25 -15.20 11.30 16.13
C ALA A 25 -16.66 11.44 16.54
N GLU A 26 -17.59 11.14 15.63
CA GLU A 26 -19.04 11.17 15.90
C GLU A 26 -19.45 10.15 16.97
N GLU A 27 -18.98 8.92 16.87
CA GLU A 27 -19.29 7.84 17.83
C GLU A 27 -18.73 8.11 19.23
N LEU A 28 -17.55 8.73 19.32
CA LEU A 28 -16.93 9.08 20.61
C LEU A 28 -17.41 10.42 21.16
N GLY A 29 -18.21 11.18 20.39
CA GLY A 29 -18.64 12.54 20.76
C GLY A 29 -17.46 13.52 20.86
N LEU A 30 -16.43 13.33 20.04
CA LEU A 30 -15.20 14.13 20.04
C LEU A 30 -15.13 15.07 18.84
N SER A 31 -14.30 16.12 18.97
CA SER A 31 -13.94 16.98 17.86
C SER A 31 -13.03 16.24 16.88
N ILE A 32 -13.38 16.24 15.59
CA ILE A 32 -12.53 15.69 14.52
C ILE A 32 -11.14 16.35 14.49
N LYS A 33 -11.03 17.63 14.86
CA LYS A 33 -9.75 18.34 14.92
C LYS A 33 -8.84 17.79 16.01
N ASP A 34 -9.41 17.45 17.16
CA ASP A 34 -8.65 16.88 18.29
C ASP A 34 -8.20 15.46 17.95
N LEU A 35 -9.08 14.70 17.30
CA LEU A 35 -8.78 13.36 16.79
C LEU A 35 -7.64 13.38 15.76
N LEU A 36 -7.65 14.34 14.83
CA LEU A 36 -6.60 14.54 13.82
C LEU A 36 -5.29 15.01 14.45
N LEU A 37 -5.33 15.87 15.47
CA LEU A 37 -4.11 16.29 16.16
C LEU A 37 -3.48 15.09 16.86
N ARG A 38 -4.29 14.25 17.52
CA ARG A 38 -3.78 13.05 18.16
C ARG A 38 -3.24 12.04 17.16
N SER A 39 -3.92 11.81 16.04
CA SER A 39 -3.46 10.85 15.03
C SER A 39 -2.08 11.25 14.48
N GLN A 40 -1.84 12.55 14.27
CA GLN A 40 -0.51 13.05 13.89
C GLN A 40 0.55 12.77 14.95
N ILE A 41 0.24 12.94 16.24
CA ILE A 41 1.15 12.61 17.34
C ILE A 41 1.48 11.11 17.32
N LEU A 42 0.47 10.24 17.23
CA LEU A 42 0.68 8.79 17.20
C LEU A 42 1.44 8.33 15.94
N ALA A 43 1.24 8.99 14.80
CA ALA A 43 2.00 8.74 13.59
C ALA A 43 3.48 9.14 13.75
N ALA A 44 3.75 10.30 14.38
CA ALA A 44 5.10 10.75 14.70
C ALA A 44 5.80 9.82 15.70
N GLU A 45 5.05 9.22 16.62
CA GLU A 45 5.52 8.18 17.54
C GLU A 45 5.72 6.81 16.85
N GLY A 46 5.39 6.68 15.56
CA GLY A 46 5.47 5.42 14.82
C GLY A 46 4.36 4.42 15.18
N ARG A 47 3.40 4.80 16.02
CA ARG A 47 2.34 3.91 16.52
C ARG A 47 1.25 3.63 15.48
N LEU A 48 1.08 4.51 14.49
CA LEU A 48 0.15 4.29 13.37
C LEU A 48 0.80 3.69 12.13
N MET A 49 2.09 3.30 12.20
CA MET A 49 2.70 2.60 11.08
C MET A 49 2.10 1.20 10.98
N ALA A 50 1.62 0.85 9.78
CA ALA A 50 1.28 -0.53 9.48
C ALA A 50 2.54 -1.36 9.73
N GLN A 51 2.42 -2.45 10.49
CA GLN A 51 3.44 -3.49 10.49
C GLN A 51 3.45 -4.06 9.07
N LEU A 52 4.22 -3.45 8.17
CA LEU A 52 4.58 -4.13 6.93
C LEU A 52 5.30 -5.41 7.37
N PRO A 53 4.94 -6.57 6.82
CA PRO A 53 5.73 -7.76 7.06
C PRO A 53 7.19 -7.46 6.71
N PRO A 54 8.16 -8.00 7.49
CA PRO A 54 9.56 -7.56 7.52
C PRO A 54 10.31 -7.65 6.18
N GLU A 55 9.69 -8.22 5.14
CA GLU A 55 10.21 -8.25 3.78
C GLU A 55 10.21 -6.90 3.02
N HIS A 56 9.63 -5.83 3.59
CA HIS A 56 9.55 -4.53 2.91
C HIS A 56 10.43 -3.41 3.51
N GLU A 57 11.10 -3.64 4.65
CA GLU A 57 11.94 -2.61 5.29
C GLU A 57 13.30 -2.37 4.61
N ALA A 58 13.71 -3.22 3.66
CA ALA A 58 15.00 -3.06 2.97
C ALA A 58 15.02 -1.96 1.87
N SER A 59 13.89 -1.32 1.56
CA SER A 59 13.77 -0.52 0.31
C SER A 59 13.41 0.95 0.49
N GLN A 60 13.27 1.49 1.70
CA GLN A 60 12.82 2.88 1.90
C GLN A 60 13.93 3.89 2.24
N SER A 61 15.18 3.57 1.93
CA SER A 61 16.24 4.58 1.86
C SER A 61 16.98 4.47 0.53
N GLY A 62 16.52 5.23 -0.46
CA GLY A 62 17.32 5.43 -1.67
C GLY A 62 16.51 5.67 -2.92
N ARG A 63 16.24 6.94 -3.19
CA ARG A 63 16.29 7.53 -4.54
C ARG A 63 15.66 6.70 -5.65
N HIS A 64 14.42 7.04 -5.97
CA HIS A 64 13.92 7.26 -7.34
C HIS A 64 14.91 6.88 -8.48
N ARG A 65 15.12 5.58 -8.72
CA ARG A 65 15.72 5.10 -9.96
C ARG A 65 14.69 4.24 -10.65
N ARG A 66 13.97 4.89 -11.56
CA ARG A 66 13.40 4.22 -12.72
C ARG A 66 14.54 3.43 -13.35
N HIS A 67 14.58 2.12 -13.18
CA HIS A 67 14.98 1.15 -14.20
C HIS A 67 15.15 -0.27 -13.65
N ALA A 68 14.79 -1.20 -14.53
CA ALA A 68 15.31 -2.55 -14.69
C ALA A 68 14.75 -3.65 -13.77
N PHE A 69 13.65 -4.28 -14.18
CA PHE A 69 13.73 -5.51 -14.99
C PHE A 69 12.33 -5.92 -15.45
N MET A 70 11.90 -5.42 -16.61
CA MET A 70 10.89 -6.13 -17.39
C MET A 70 11.68 -6.96 -18.41
N PRO A 71 11.55 -8.29 -18.47
CA PRO A 71 12.11 -9.05 -19.56
C PRO A 71 11.26 -8.70 -20.80
N TYR A 72 11.70 -7.70 -21.55
CA TYR A 72 11.16 -7.45 -22.88
C TYR A 72 11.51 -8.68 -23.72
N ALA A 73 10.49 -9.47 -24.08
CA ALA A 73 10.64 -10.44 -25.15
C ALA A 73 11.07 -9.66 -26.41
N PRO A 74 12.12 -10.09 -27.13
CA PRO A 74 12.53 -9.43 -28.35
C PRO A 74 11.40 -9.55 -29.36
N VAL A 75 10.79 -8.42 -29.72
CA VAL A 75 9.84 -8.35 -30.84
C VAL A 75 10.68 -8.48 -32.11
N PRO A 76 10.44 -9.50 -32.95
CA PRO A 76 11.23 -9.67 -34.17
C PRO A 76 10.89 -8.55 -35.18
N ASP A 77 11.93 -7.98 -35.80
CA ASP A 77 11.85 -6.83 -36.73
C ASP A 77 11.20 -7.13 -38.09
N SER A 78 10.68 -8.35 -38.29
CA SER A 78 10.02 -8.76 -39.53
C SER A 78 8.56 -9.14 -39.25
N PRO A 79 7.58 -8.58 -40.00
CA PRO A 79 6.17 -8.92 -39.83
C PRO A 79 5.88 -10.38 -40.19
N GLU A 80 6.72 -11.06 -40.98
CA GLU A 80 6.58 -12.48 -41.31
C GLU A 80 6.87 -13.40 -40.12
N ALA A 81 7.73 -12.99 -39.18
CA ALA A 81 8.09 -13.79 -38.01
C ALA A 81 6.92 -13.97 -37.02
N LEU A 82 5.99 -13.01 -36.99
CA LEU A 82 4.80 -13.05 -36.15
C LEU A 82 3.78 -14.10 -36.63
N TYR A 83 3.77 -14.43 -37.92
CA TYR A 83 2.86 -15.44 -38.48
C TYR A 83 3.39 -16.88 -38.35
N SER A 84 4.71 -17.08 -38.27
CA SER A 84 5.31 -18.42 -38.11
C SER A 84 5.12 -19.01 -36.71
N SER A 85 4.92 -18.20 -35.67
CA SER A 85 4.72 -18.72 -34.31
C SER A 85 3.36 -19.41 -34.11
N TYR A 86 2.41 -19.21 -35.02
CA TYR A 86 1.06 -19.77 -34.94
C TYR A 86 0.85 -21.02 -35.80
N SER A 87 1.78 -21.37 -36.70
CA SER A 87 1.61 -22.48 -37.64
C SER A 87 2.17 -23.82 -37.16
N SER A 88 2.78 -23.88 -35.97
CA SER A 88 3.30 -25.14 -35.41
C SER A 88 2.37 -25.75 -34.35
N THR A 89 1.12 -26.02 -34.70
CA THR A 89 0.33 -27.09 -34.08
C THR A 89 -0.65 -27.62 -35.12
N SER A 90 -0.17 -28.59 -35.90
CA SER A 90 -1.02 -29.47 -36.69
C SER A 90 -0.92 -30.87 -36.08
N PRO A 91 -1.92 -31.35 -35.33
CA PRO A 91 -2.04 -32.76 -35.02
C PRO A 91 -2.87 -33.41 -36.12
N TYR A 92 -2.21 -33.99 -37.11
CA TYR A 92 -2.79 -35.08 -37.92
C TYR A 92 -2.40 -36.40 -37.26
N ILE A 93 -3.38 -37.09 -36.67
CA ILE A 93 -3.54 -38.55 -36.71
C ILE A 93 -5.03 -38.81 -36.92
#